data_AF-A0A9P0Q1X2-F1
#
_entry.id   AF-A0A9P0Q1X2-F1
#
_cell.length_a   1.000
_cell.length_b   1.000
_cell.length_c   1.000
_cell.angle_alpha   90.00
_cell.angle_beta   90.00
_cell.angle_gamma   90.00
#
_symmetry.space_group_name_H-M   'P 1'
#
loop_
_entity.id
_entity.type
_entity.pdbx_description
1 polymer ?
#
loop_
_entity_poly.entity_id
_entity_poly.type
_entity_poly.pdbx_seq_one_letter_code
_entity_poly.pdbx_strand_id
1 'polypeptide(L)'
;MVTEEFIKSEYPLHWCVWKNDYKTLAGLLAKKEHDIERKDNRGRTPLMLAVTLGHLESVRTLLNAEANVNCENLNGWTVVQEAVATGDPELLHMVLERRDYQRYTSRMAGIPGLLQRLKEAPDFYVEMKWEFTSWVPLVSRMCPSDTYKVYKQGSNVRIDTTLLGFDHTSWQRGNRSYVFQGHSKSF
;
A
#
# COMPACT_ATOMS: atom_id res chain seq x y z
N MET A 1 -25.43 -6.78 -31.85
CA MET A 1 -24.00 -7.18 -31.90
C MET A 1 -23.19 -5.91 -31.74
N VAL A 2 -22.27 -5.85 -30.79
CA VAL A 2 -21.38 -4.69 -30.62
C VAL A 2 -20.40 -4.71 -31.79
N THR A 3 -20.31 -3.64 -32.58
CA THR A 3 -19.38 -3.55 -33.71
C THR A 3 -17.97 -3.20 -33.22
N GLU A 4 -16.93 -3.65 -33.92
CA GLU A 4 -15.53 -3.32 -33.56
C GLU A 4 -15.28 -1.80 -33.54
N GLU A 5 -15.93 -1.08 -34.45
CA GLU A 5 -15.90 0.38 -34.55
C GLU A 5 -16.44 1.07 -33.31
N PHE A 6 -17.52 0.52 -32.71
CA PHE A 6 -18.06 1.01 -31.45
C PHE A 6 -17.07 0.82 -30.31
N ILE A 7 -16.46 -0.37 -30.18
CA ILE A 7 -15.48 -0.65 -29.10
C ILE A 7 -14.27 0.27 -29.23
N LYS A 8 -13.77 0.46 -30.45
CA LYS A 8 -12.64 1.34 -30.73
C LYS A 8 -12.94 2.80 -30.36
N SER A 9 -14.16 3.27 -30.64
CA SER A 9 -14.59 4.63 -30.30
C SER A 9 -14.84 4.81 -28.80
N GLU A 10 -15.49 3.85 -28.16
CA GLU A 10 -15.95 3.95 -26.78
C GLU A 10 -14.85 3.63 -25.75
N TYR A 11 -13.98 2.66 -26.10
CA TYR A 11 -12.90 2.15 -25.25
C TYR A 11 -11.56 2.13 -26.00
N PRO A 12 -11.03 3.29 -26.42
CA PRO A 12 -9.83 3.36 -27.25
C PRO A 12 -8.59 2.79 -26.57
N LEU A 13 -8.43 3.00 -25.25
CA LEU A 13 -7.32 2.43 -24.49
C LEU A 13 -7.41 0.91 -24.40
N HIS A 14 -8.59 0.35 -24.09
CA HIS A 14 -8.80 -1.11 -24.08
C HIS A 14 -8.60 -1.72 -25.46
N TRP A 15 -9.00 -1.02 -26.53
CA TRP A 15 -8.79 -1.47 -27.89
C TRP A 15 -7.30 -1.60 -28.24
N CYS A 16 -6.48 -0.59 -27.90
CA CYS A 16 -5.03 -0.66 -28.07
C CYS A 16 -4.42 -1.82 -27.27
N VAL A 17 -4.84 -2.00 -26.01
CA VAL A 17 -4.40 -3.12 -25.18
C VAL A 17 -4.80 -4.47 -25.79
N TRP A 18 -6.03 -4.60 -26.28
CA TRP A 18 -6.53 -5.84 -26.91
C TRP A 18 -5.72 -6.22 -28.14
N LYS A 19 -5.31 -5.25 -28.95
CA LYS A 19 -4.43 -5.46 -30.13
C LYS A 19 -2.94 -5.55 -29.78
N ASN A 20 -2.56 -5.44 -28.51
CA ASN A 20 -1.19 -5.32 -28.02
C ASN A 20 -0.39 -4.18 -28.68
N ASP A 21 -1.07 -3.09 -29.06
CA ASP A 21 -0.44 -1.91 -29.67
C ASP A 21 -0.05 -0.90 -28.57
N TYR A 22 1.03 -1.24 -27.86
CA TYR A 22 1.57 -0.43 -26.77
C TYR A 22 2.11 0.93 -27.24
N LYS A 23 2.47 1.07 -28.53
CA LYS A 23 2.99 2.33 -29.10
C LYS A 23 1.86 3.35 -29.27
N THR A 24 0.75 2.93 -29.88
CA THR A 24 -0.44 3.79 -29.99
C THR A 24 -1.02 4.07 -28.60
N LEU A 25 -1.02 3.08 -27.71
CA LEU A 25 -1.42 3.25 -26.31
C LEU A 25 -0.61 4.35 -25.62
N ALA A 26 0.73 4.31 -25.72
CA ALA A 26 1.59 5.35 -25.15
C ALA A 26 1.28 6.74 -25.72
N GLY A 27 1.04 6.83 -27.03
CA GLY A 27 0.65 8.08 -27.68
C GLY A 27 -0.69 8.64 -27.17
N LEU A 28 -1.69 7.77 -26.94
CA LEU A 28 -2.99 8.18 -26.39
C LEU A 28 -2.89 8.62 -24.93
N LEU A 29 -2.08 7.92 -24.12
CA LEU A 29 -1.85 8.27 -22.72
C LEU A 29 -1.10 9.60 -22.56
N ALA A 30 -0.13 9.88 -23.45
CA ALA A 30 0.61 11.14 -23.43
C ALA A 30 -0.29 12.37 -23.68
N LYS A 31 -1.35 12.21 -24.48
CA LYS A 31 -2.34 13.28 -24.74
C LYS A 31 -3.28 13.52 -23.55
N LYS A 32 -3.43 12.56 -22.64
CA LYS A 32 -4.35 12.62 -21.48
C LYS A 32 -5.81 12.93 -21.84
N GLU A 33 -6.21 12.62 -23.08
CA GLU A 33 -7.58 12.85 -23.59
C GLU A 33 -8.55 11.76 -23.12
N HIS A 34 -8.03 10.63 -22.63
CA HIS A 34 -8.81 9.45 -22.29
C HIS A 34 -8.60 9.08 -20.82
N ASP A 35 -9.68 8.70 -20.16
CA ASP A 35 -9.64 8.20 -18.78
C ASP A 35 -8.97 6.83 -18.72
N ILE A 36 -7.80 6.77 -18.08
CA ILE A 36 -6.99 5.56 -17.90
C ILE A 36 -7.66 4.55 -16.95
N GLU A 37 -8.61 4.99 -16.11
CA GLU A 37 -9.31 4.14 -15.13
C GLU A 37 -10.70 3.72 -15.61
N ARG A 38 -11.07 4.09 -16.85
CA ARG A 38 -12.35 3.70 -17.44
C ARG A 38 -12.50 2.18 -17.44
N LYS A 39 -13.66 1.69 -16.99
CA LYS A 39 -13.95 0.25 -16.96
C LYS A 39 -14.69 -0.20 -18.22
N ASP A 40 -14.29 -1.34 -18.78
CA ASP A 40 -15.03 -2.00 -19.86
C ASP A 40 -16.32 -2.68 -19.35
N ASN A 41 -17.07 -3.31 -20.25
CA ASN A 41 -18.31 -4.02 -19.91
C ASN A 41 -18.12 -5.20 -18.93
N ARG A 42 -16.87 -5.62 -18.66
CA ARG A 42 -16.51 -6.65 -17.67
C ARG A 42 -15.94 -6.04 -16.39
N GLY A 43 -15.98 -4.71 -16.26
CA GLY A 43 -15.45 -3.96 -15.13
C GLY A 43 -13.93 -3.83 -15.11
N ARG A 44 -13.24 -4.16 -16.21
CA ARG A 44 -11.78 -4.15 -16.27
C ARG A 44 -11.29 -2.78 -16.70
N THR A 45 -10.31 -2.24 -15.99
CA THR A 45 -9.50 -1.11 -16.48
C THR A 45 -8.61 -1.58 -17.64
N PRO A 46 -8.05 -0.67 -18.46
CA PRO A 46 -7.06 -1.04 -19.47
C PRO A 46 -5.88 -1.82 -18.87
N LEU A 47 -5.43 -1.47 -17.65
CA LEU A 47 -4.36 -2.19 -16.95
C LEU A 47 -4.77 -3.62 -16.64
N MET A 48 -5.97 -3.82 -16.08
CA MET A 48 -6.46 -5.15 -15.76
C MET A 48 -6.63 -6.00 -17.02
N LEU A 49 -7.14 -5.41 -18.12
CA LEU A 49 -7.18 -6.09 -19.41
C LEU A 49 -5.78 -6.52 -19.89
N ALA A 50 -4.79 -5.63 -19.79
CA ALA A 50 -3.42 -5.92 -20.21
C ALA A 50 -2.79 -7.06 -19.39
N VAL A 51 -3.06 -7.08 -18.08
CA VAL A 51 -2.63 -8.14 -17.17
C VAL A 51 -3.32 -9.46 -17.49
N THR A 52 -4.65 -9.49 -17.62
CA THR A 52 -5.39 -10.71 -17.96
C THR A 52 -4.95 -11.31 -19.31
N LEU A 53 -4.50 -10.47 -20.26
CA LEU A 53 -3.98 -10.91 -21.56
C LEU A 53 -2.48 -11.24 -21.55
N GLY A 54 -1.74 -10.94 -20.48
CA GLY A 54 -0.28 -11.14 -20.41
C GLY A 54 0.52 -10.21 -21.33
N HIS A 55 -0.04 -9.05 -21.71
CA HIS A 55 0.60 -8.10 -22.61
C HIS A 55 1.62 -7.22 -21.86
N LEU A 56 2.82 -7.76 -21.60
CA LEU A 56 3.85 -7.15 -20.74
C LEU A 56 4.17 -5.68 -21.08
N GLU A 57 4.38 -5.35 -22.35
CA GLU A 57 4.71 -3.95 -22.75
C GLU A 57 3.51 -3.00 -22.61
N SER A 58 2.30 -3.48 -22.81
CA SER A 58 1.08 -2.70 -22.54
C SER A 58 0.92 -2.43 -21.04
N VAL A 59 1.23 -3.42 -20.19
CA VAL A 59 1.25 -3.29 -18.73
C VAL A 59 2.29 -2.27 -18.30
N ARG A 60 3.54 -2.37 -18.79
CA ARG A 60 4.61 -1.40 -18.51
C ARG A 60 4.21 0.01 -18.90
N THR A 61 3.61 0.18 -20.08
CA THR A 61 3.13 1.47 -20.59
C THR A 61 2.07 2.09 -19.67
N LEU A 62 1.08 1.31 -19.23
CA LEU A 62 0.01 1.77 -18.36
C LEU A 62 0.52 2.09 -16.94
N LEU A 63 1.40 1.27 -16.40
CA LEU A 63 2.01 1.50 -15.10
C LEU A 63 2.90 2.75 -15.07
N ASN A 64 3.60 3.05 -16.17
CA ASN A 64 4.36 4.28 -16.32
C ASN A 64 3.47 5.52 -16.43
N ALA A 65 2.22 5.36 -16.88
CA ALA A 65 1.21 6.42 -16.89
C ALA A 65 0.41 6.50 -15.56
N GLU A 66 0.93 5.90 -14.49
CA GLU A 66 0.35 5.92 -13.13
C GLU A 66 -1.02 5.24 -13.00
N ALA A 67 -1.34 4.27 -13.86
CA ALA A 67 -2.57 3.47 -13.73
C ALA A 67 -2.71 2.82 -12.34
N ASN A 68 -3.92 2.82 -11.79
CA ASN A 68 -4.20 2.29 -10.45
C ASN A 68 -4.16 0.75 -10.43
N VAL A 69 -3.24 0.21 -9.61
CA VAL A 69 -3.04 -1.24 -9.47
C VAL A 69 -3.99 -1.86 -8.44
N ASN A 70 -4.66 -1.05 -7.63
CA ASN A 70 -5.56 -1.51 -6.56
C ASN A 70 -7.03 -1.59 -7.01
N CYS A 71 -7.29 -1.61 -8.33
CA CYS A 71 -8.64 -1.73 -8.86
C CYS A 71 -9.14 -3.19 -8.90
N GLU A 72 -10.45 -3.35 -8.91
CA GLU A 72 -11.16 -4.63 -8.97
C GLU A 72 -12.10 -4.69 -10.18
N ASN A 73 -12.23 -5.87 -10.80
CA ASN A 73 -13.25 -6.14 -11.81
C ASN A 73 -14.63 -6.45 -11.20
N LEU A 74 -15.63 -6.72 -12.05
CA LEU A 74 -16.98 -7.07 -11.60
C LEU A 74 -17.05 -8.33 -10.73
N ASN A 75 -16.05 -9.22 -10.81
CA ASN A 75 -15.98 -10.42 -10.00
C ASN A 75 -15.26 -10.17 -8.65
N GLY A 76 -14.84 -8.92 -8.37
CA GLY A 76 -14.08 -8.57 -7.17
C GLY A 76 -12.60 -8.99 -7.21
N TRP A 77 -12.08 -9.37 -8.38
CA TRP A 77 -10.66 -9.72 -8.51
C TRP A 77 -9.81 -8.49 -8.71
N THR A 78 -8.73 -8.39 -7.94
CA THR A 78 -7.71 -7.33 -8.03
C THR A 78 -6.73 -7.58 -9.18
N VAL A 79 -6.05 -6.53 -9.64
CA VAL A 79 -5.00 -6.65 -10.68
C VAL A 79 -3.91 -7.65 -10.29
N VAL A 80 -3.55 -7.71 -8.99
CA VAL A 80 -2.56 -8.67 -8.48
C VAL A 80 -3.06 -10.10 -8.58
N GLN A 81 -4.33 -10.36 -8.23
CA GLN A 81 -4.89 -11.71 -8.32
C GLN A 81 -5.00 -12.18 -9.78
N GLU A 82 -5.35 -11.29 -10.70
CA GLU A 82 -5.30 -11.56 -12.14
C GLU A 82 -3.86 -11.87 -12.60
N ALA A 83 -2.86 -11.09 -12.15
CA ALA A 83 -1.45 -11.35 -12.47
C ALA A 83 -0.92 -12.67 -11.89
N VAL A 84 -1.42 -13.10 -10.73
CA VAL A 84 -1.10 -14.44 -10.18
C VAL A 84 -1.71 -15.53 -11.06
N ALA A 85 -2.91 -15.33 -11.57
CA ALA A 85 -3.61 -16.32 -12.39
C ALA A 85 -2.95 -16.55 -13.75
N THR A 86 -2.15 -15.61 -14.27
CA THR A 86 -1.39 -15.82 -15.52
C THR A 86 -0.21 -16.78 -15.36
N GLY A 87 0.29 -16.97 -14.13
CA GLY A 87 1.48 -17.78 -13.86
C GLY A 87 2.79 -17.16 -14.33
N ASP A 88 2.81 -15.89 -14.73
CA ASP A 88 4.00 -15.17 -15.19
C ASP A 88 4.68 -14.41 -14.03
N PRO A 89 5.87 -14.84 -13.57
CA PRO A 89 6.58 -14.19 -12.48
C PRO A 89 7.05 -12.77 -12.80
N GLU A 90 7.39 -12.46 -14.06
CA GLU A 90 7.87 -11.15 -14.46
C GLU A 90 6.71 -10.13 -14.41
N LEU A 91 5.57 -10.50 -14.97
CA LEU A 91 4.34 -9.72 -14.90
C LEU A 91 3.94 -9.46 -13.44
N LEU A 92 3.92 -10.52 -12.62
CA LEU A 92 3.58 -10.42 -11.21
C LEU A 92 4.53 -9.47 -10.47
N HIS A 93 5.84 -9.61 -10.69
CA HIS A 93 6.83 -8.74 -10.06
C HIS A 93 6.59 -7.26 -10.38
N MET A 94 6.36 -6.94 -11.66
CA MET A 94 6.09 -5.57 -12.12
C MET A 94 4.84 -4.97 -11.45
N VAL A 95 3.77 -5.76 -11.34
CA VAL A 95 2.51 -5.35 -10.70
C VAL A 95 2.70 -5.15 -9.19
N LEU A 96 3.43 -6.05 -8.50
CA LEU A 96 3.70 -5.95 -7.07
C LEU A 96 4.54 -4.73 -6.73
N GLU A 97 5.61 -4.49 -7.49
CA GLU A 97 6.49 -3.34 -7.30
C GLU A 97 5.70 -2.03 -7.40
N ARG A 98 4.87 -1.90 -8.43
CA ARG A 98 4.05 -0.70 -8.63
C ARG A 98 2.95 -0.54 -7.59
N ARG A 99 2.33 -1.62 -7.13
CA ARG A 99 1.37 -1.58 -6.03
C ARG A 99 2.02 -1.07 -4.75
N ASP A 100 3.19 -1.60 -4.41
CA ASP A 100 3.88 -1.25 -3.17
C ASP A 100 4.38 0.21 -3.22
N TYR A 101 4.82 0.66 -4.39
CA TYR A 101 5.11 2.08 -4.65
C TYR A 101 3.87 2.96 -4.44
N GLN A 102 2.72 2.65 -5.05
CA GLN A 102 1.48 3.44 -4.87
C GLN A 102 1.01 3.47 -3.42
N ARG A 103 1.13 2.35 -2.68
CA ARG A 103 0.81 2.30 -1.25
C ARG A 103 1.75 3.15 -0.42
N TYR A 104 3.05 3.12 -0.74
CA TYR A 104 4.06 3.94 -0.08
C TYR A 104 3.78 5.42 -0.31
N THR A 105 3.63 5.86 -1.57
CA THR A 105 3.37 7.27 -1.91
C THR A 105 2.09 7.79 -1.27
N SER A 106 1.01 7.02 -1.29
CA SER A 106 -0.26 7.39 -0.64
C SER A 106 -0.11 7.58 0.87
N ARG A 107 0.66 6.70 1.54
CA ARG A 107 0.95 6.84 2.98
C ARG A 107 1.85 8.05 3.26
N MET A 108 2.87 8.26 2.44
CA MET A 108 3.79 9.39 2.59
C MET A 108 3.08 10.73 2.41
N ALA A 109 2.10 10.81 1.51
CA ALA A 109 1.30 12.03 1.29
C ALA A 109 0.58 12.51 2.55
N GLY A 110 0.20 11.60 3.46
CA GLY A 110 -0.45 11.94 4.74
C GLY A 110 0.50 12.37 5.86
N ILE A 111 1.81 12.09 5.73
CA ILE A 111 2.79 12.36 6.79
C ILE A 111 2.89 13.85 7.15
N PRO A 112 2.98 14.80 6.19
CA PRO A 112 3.07 16.22 6.55
C PRO A 112 1.87 16.70 7.39
N GLY A 113 0.65 16.29 7.02
CA GLY A 113 -0.56 16.62 7.78
C GLY A 113 -0.58 15.98 9.17
N LEU A 114 -0.10 14.73 9.31
CA LEU A 114 0.03 14.07 10.59
C LEU A 114 1.05 14.78 11.50
N LEU A 115 2.22 15.13 10.96
CA LEU A 115 3.27 15.85 11.69
C LEU A 115 2.81 17.23 12.15
N GLN A 116 2.02 17.91 11.32
CA GLN A 116 1.42 19.19 11.67
C GLN A 116 0.40 19.05 12.80
N ARG A 117 -0.53 18.09 12.72
CA ARG A 117 -1.49 17.82 13.82
C ARG A 117 -0.81 17.41 15.11
N LEU A 118 0.27 16.64 15.01
CA LEU A 118 1.07 16.26 16.17
C LEU A 118 1.74 17.49 16.79
N LYS A 119 2.20 18.44 15.96
CA LYS A 119 2.76 19.72 16.43
C LYS A 119 1.74 20.58 17.16
N GLU A 120 0.50 20.61 16.65
CA GLU A 120 -0.61 21.39 17.21
C GLU A 120 -1.20 20.79 18.48
N ALA A 121 -1.13 19.47 18.64
CA ALA A 121 -1.54 18.81 19.88
C ALA A 121 -0.70 19.32 21.07
N PRO A 122 -1.27 19.41 22.29
CA PRO A 122 -0.47 19.76 23.47
C PRO A 122 0.61 18.71 23.73
N ASP A 123 1.71 19.17 24.30
CA ASP A 123 2.77 18.27 24.75
C ASP A 123 2.29 17.48 25.97
N PHE A 124 2.66 16.20 26.03
CA PHE A 124 2.19 15.32 27.08
C PHE A 124 3.22 14.27 27.46
N TYR A 125 3.04 13.77 28.69
CA TYR A 125 3.68 12.60 29.24
C TYR A 125 2.59 11.61 29.65
N VAL A 126 2.74 10.35 29.24
CA VAL A 126 1.87 9.26 29.69
C VAL A 126 2.75 8.10 30.13
N GLU A 127 2.46 7.57 31.32
CA GLU A 127 3.05 6.33 31.83
C GLU A 127 1.94 5.29 31.97
N MET A 128 2.09 4.20 31.22
CA MET A 128 1.18 3.07 31.24
C MET A 128 1.91 1.89 31.88
N LYS A 129 1.35 1.40 32.98
CA LYS A 129 1.82 0.18 33.64
C LYS A 129 0.85 -0.95 33.32
N TRP A 130 1.37 -2.00 32.71
CA TRP A 130 0.64 -3.21 32.44
C TRP A 130 1.07 -4.25 33.45
N GLU A 131 0.13 -4.73 34.24
CA GLU A 131 0.33 -5.83 35.17
C GLU A 131 -0.63 -6.95 34.81
N PHE A 132 -0.08 -8.11 34.48
CA PHE A 132 -0.89 -9.29 34.24
C PHE A 132 -1.19 -10.00 35.56
N THR A 133 -2.47 -10.14 35.87
CA THR A 133 -2.93 -10.89 37.05
C THR A 133 -3.62 -12.18 36.61
N SER A 134 -3.37 -13.27 37.34
CA SER A 134 -3.96 -14.59 37.10
C SER A 134 -4.46 -15.16 38.41
N TRP A 135 -5.61 -15.83 38.37
CA TRP A 135 -6.16 -16.61 39.48
C TRP A 135 -5.41 -17.94 39.70
N VAL A 136 -4.67 -18.40 38.69
CA VAL A 136 -3.84 -19.60 38.78
C VAL A 136 -2.56 -19.27 39.57
N PRO A 137 -2.23 -20.02 40.64
CA PRO A 137 -1.02 -19.79 41.44
C PRO A 137 0.24 -19.74 40.58
N LEU A 138 1.15 -18.82 40.90
CA LEU A 138 2.47 -18.61 40.25
C LEU A 138 2.43 -18.16 38.77
N VAL A 139 1.28 -18.18 38.09
CA VAL A 139 1.16 -17.71 36.69
C VAL A 139 1.42 -16.21 36.58
N SER A 140 0.97 -15.40 37.54
CA SER A 140 1.26 -13.97 37.60
C SER A 140 2.77 -13.65 37.69
N ARG A 141 3.59 -14.56 38.24
CA ARG A 141 5.06 -14.44 38.23
C ARG A 141 5.69 -14.75 36.88
N MET A 142 5.03 -15.56 36.05
CA MET A 142 5.48 -15.91 34.70
C MET A 142 4.98 -14.94 33.63
N CYS A 143 3.96 -14.14 33.94
CA CYS A 143 3.40 -13.17 33.02
C CYS A 143 4.15 -11.83 33.09
N PRO A 144 4.23 -11.10 31.97
CA PRO A 144 5.01 -9.90 31.89
C PRO A 144 4.30 -8.76 32.64
N SER A 145 5.11 -7.94 33.30
CA SER A 145 4.73 -6.58 33.64
C SER A 145 5.56 -5.66 32.75
N ASP A 146 4.91 -4.68 32.12
CA ASP A 146 5.60 -3.72 31.27
C ASP A 146 5.21 -2.29 31.64
N THR A 147 6.17 -1.39 31.54
CA THR A 147 5.96 0.05 31.69
C THR A 147 6.27 0.72 30.37
N TYR A 148 5.25 1.31 29.74
CA TYR A 148 5.40 2.19 28.60
C TYR A 148 5.41 3.64 29.07
N LYS A 149 6.44 4.39 28.72
CA LYS A 149 6.50 5.83 28.94
C LYS A 149 6.51 6.53 27.59
N VAL A 150 5.49 7.32 27.33
CA VAL A 150 5.34 8.09 26.09
C VAL A 150 5.56 9.56 26.41
N TYR A 151 6.55 10.14 25.73
CA TYR A 151 6.88 11.56 25.78
C TYR A 151 6.60 12.15 24.41
N LYS A 152 5.75 13.18 24.36
CA LYS A 152 5.45 13.90 23.12
C LYS A 152 5.85 15.37 23.30
N GLN A 153 6.63 15.89 22.36
CA GLN A 153 7.02 17.30 22.32
C GLN A 153 7.03 17.82 20.87
N GLY A 154 6.16 18.78 20.55
CA GLY A 154 5.96 19.22 19.17
C GLY A 154 5.62 18.04 18.25
N SER A 155 6.35 17.85 17.16
CA SER A 155 6.20 16.69 16.26
C SER A 155 7.07 15.48 16.65
N ASN A 156 7.77 15.52 17.78
CA ASN A 156 8.66 14.45 18.23
C ASN A 156 7.95 13.56 19.25
N VAL A 157 8.18 12.25 19.15
CA VAL A 157 7.64 11.25 20.08
C VAL A 157 8.77 10.34 20.52
N ARG A 158 8.90 10.13 21.84
CA ARG A 158 9.76 9.11 22.42
C ARG A 158 8.91 8.12 23.19
N ILE A 159 9.16 6.83 22.97
CA ILE A 159 8.48 5.75 23.68
C ILE A 159 9.55 4.89 24.34
N ASP A 160 9.51 4.80 25.66
CA ASP A 160 10.36 3.88 26.42
C ASP A 160 9.51 2.67 26.84
N THR A 161 10.05 1.46 26.66
CA THR A 161 9.42 0.19 27.07
C THR A 161 10.43 -0.69 27.79
N THR A 162 9.91 -1.53 28.69
CA THR A 162 10.71 -2.52 29.43
C THR A 162 10.59 -3.94 28.87
N LEU A 163 9.64 -4.17 27.95
CA LEU A 163 9.41 -5.46 27.29
C LEU A 163 9.96 -5.42 25.86
N LEU A 164 11.01 -6.19 25.62
CA LEU A 164 11.73 -6.21 24.35
C LEU A 164 11.18 -7.24 23.36
N GLY A 165 10.54 -8.30 23.88
CA GLY A 165 9.97 -9.36 23.07
C GLY A 165 9.71 -10.63 23.87
N PHE A 166 9.39 -11.70 23.15
CA PHE A 166 9.17 -13.04 23.68
C PHE A 166 10.04 -14.02 22.90
N ASP A 167 10.83 -14.81 23.62
CA ASP A 167 11.73 -15.79 23.02
C ASP A 167 11.45 -17.18 23.59
N HIS A 168 11.01 -18.09 22.72
CA HIS A 168 10.59 -19.47 22.97
C HIS A 168 9.60 -19.66 24.14
N THR A 169 10.05 -19.47 25.38
CA THR A 169 9.30 -19.65 26.62
C THR A 169 9.52 -18.53 27.64
N SER A 170 10.30 -17.50 27.33
CA SER A 170 10.69 -16.45 28.28
C SER A 170 10.49 -15.04 27.73
N TRP A 171 10.09 -14.12 28.61
CA TRP A 171 9.95 -12.71 28.29
C TRP A 171 11.31 -12.01 28.32
N GLN A 172 11.67 -11.37 27.22
CA GLN A 172 12.90 -10.59 27.12
C GLN A 172 12.64 -9.21 27.71
N ARG A 173 13.28 -8.92 28.85
CA ARG A 173 13.15 -7.63 29.56
C ARG A 173 14.40 -6.79 29.38
N GLY A 174 14.21 -5.48 29.28
CA GLY A 174 15.29 -4.51 29.20
C GLY A 174 14.77 -3.14 28.79
N ASN A 175 15.60 -2.12 28.93
CA ASN A 175 15.19 -0.75 28.60
C ASN A 175 15.44 -0.46 27.13
N ARG A 176 14.39 -0.15 26.37
CA ARG A 176 14.51 0.31 24.98
C ARG A 176 13.71 1.58 24.76
N SER A 177 14.34 2.53 24.08
CA SER A 177 13.75 3.81 23.69
C SER A 177 13.59 3.86 22.17
N TYR A 178 12.37 4.08 21.70
CA TYR A 178 12.07 4.42 20.32
C TYR A 178 11.93 5.93 20.21
N VAL A 179 12.74 6.55 19.35
CA VAL A 179 12.75 8.00 19.15
C VAL A 179 12.31 8.31 17.73
N PHE A 180 11.16 8.96 17.62
CA PHE A 180 10.58 9.46 16.37
C PHE A 180 10.80 10.96 16.31
N GLN A 181 11.58 11.38 15.32
CA GLN A 181 11.85 12.79 15.07
C GLN A 181 10.96 13.26 13.93
N GLY A 182 10.08 14.23 14.19
CA GLY A 182 9.16 14.77 13.21
C GLY A 182 9.80 15.74 12.20
N HIS A 183 11.11 15.89 12.25
CA HIS A 183 11.87 16.75 11.34
C HIS A 183 12.50 15.86 10.27
N SER A 184 12.20 16.09 8.99
CA SER A 184 12.98 15.46 7.92
C SER A 184 14.39 16.01 8.01
N LYS A 185 15.38 15.16 8.26
CA LYS A 185 16.71 15.46 7.74
C LYS A 185 16.56 15.40 6.22
N SER A 186 16.49 16.56 5.58
CA SER A 186 16.69 16.67 4.14
C SER A 186 18.05 16.05 3.82
N PHE A 187 18.05 14.90 3.16
CA PHE A 187 19.21 14.33 2.51
C PHE A 187 19.20 14.73 1.05
#